data_AF-A0A5D2R0S0-F1
#
_entry.id   AF-A0A5D2R0S0-F1
#
_cell.length_a   1.000
_cell.length_b   1.000
_cell.length_c   1.000
_cell.angle_alpha   90.00
_cell.angle_beta   90.00
_cell.angle_gamma   90.00
#
_symmetry.space_group_name_H-M   'P 1'
#
loop_
_entity.id
_entity.type
_entity.pdbx_description
1 polymer ?
#
loop_
_entity_poly.entity_id
_entity_poly.type
_entity_poly.pdbx_seq_one_letter_code
_entity_poly.pdbx_strand_id
1 'polypeptide(L)'
;MEKDTSYYDILGVSVDASIPEIKKAYYLNARRVHPDKNLDDPKAADKFHALGEAYQVLTDPEKREAYDKRGKTGVIPDTMLDPTAVFGMLFGSDFFEDYVGQLAMATLSAIEVESDSLLDEEAHRKKLEENMQAFQKQREDKLIEILKNRLQPFVEGQTNEFIQWANSEARDLSKAGAVSLIQIQDELRRLNQGADREENILKALEEKKDAMLQSLWQINVVDIESTLSNVCLEVLRDASVSEEVLVLRAKGMKKLGAIFQGAKSAYSRENSLRRVNVETETAGS
;
A
#
# COMPACT_ATOMS: atom_id res chain seq x y z
N MET A 1 22.79 25.77 -22.97
CA MET A 1 22.26 25.42 -21.64
C MET A 1 22.51 23.94 -21.47
N GLU A 2 23.17 23.56 -20.38
CA GLU A 2 23.33 22.14 -20.03
C GLU A 2 21.94 21.53 -19.81
N LYS A 3 21.72 20.30 -20.28
CA LYS A 3 20.46 19.58 -20.07
C LYS A 3 20.29 19.30 -18.58
N ASP A 4 19.10 19.51 -18.04
CA ASP A 4 18.79 19.24 -16.64
C ASP A 4 18.78 17.72 -16.38
N THR A 5 19.79 17.21 -15.68
CA THR A 5 19.92 15.78 -15.35
C THR A 5 19.37 15.40 -13.98
N SER A 6 18.81 16.37 -13.24
CA SER A 6 18.44 16.19 -11.83
C SER A 6 17.60 14.94 -11.54
N TYR A 7 16.59 14.63 -12.36
CA TYR A 7 15.77 13.42 -12.17
C TYR A 7 16.52 12.11 -12.47
N TYR A 8 17.40 12.12 -13.47
CA TYR A 8 18.26 10.97 -13.77
C TYR A 8 19.29 10.75 -12.65
N ASP A 9 19.83 11.83 -12.10
CA ASP A 9 20.78 11.81 -10.98
C ASP A 9 20.12 11.31 -9.68
N ILE A 10 18.87 11.73 -9.41
CA ILE A 10 18.07 11.26 -8.27
C ILE A 10 17.82 9.75 -8.36
N LEU A 11 17.52 9.24 -9.56
CA LEU A 11 17.36 7.80 -9.79
C LEU A 11 18.72 7.07 -9.89
N GLY A 12 19.83 7.78 -10.08
CA GLY A 12 21.15 7.19 -10.28
C GLY A 12 21.29 6.43 -11.60
N VAL A 13 20.63 6.91 -12.67
CA VAL A 13 20.62 6.29 -13.99
C VAL A 13 21.14 7.24 -15.08
N SER A 14 21.55 6.70 -16.22
CA SER A 14 21.95 7.51 -17.38
C SER A 14 20.77 8.28 -17.97
N VAL A 15 21.02 9.42 -18.62
CA VAL A 15 20.01 10.15 -19.41
C VAL A 15 19.43 9.30 -20.55
N ASP A 16 20.22 8.33 -21.04
CA ASP A 16 19.83 7.38 -22.06
C ASP A 16 19.17 6.11 -21.48
N ALA A 17 18.91 6.08 -20.16
CA ALA A 17 18.34 4.91 -19.51
C ALA A 17 16.97 4.56 -20.09
N SER A 18 16.79 3.27 -20.35
CA SER A 18 15.51 2.73 -20.77
C SER A 18 14.48 2.81 -19.64
N ILE A 19 13.19 2.83 -19.98
CA ILE A 19 12.09 2.83 -19.00
C ILE A 19 12.24 1.68 -17.97
N PRO A 20 12.61 0.45 -18.35
CA PRO A 20 12.89 -0.62 -17.39
C PRO A 20 14.04 -0.32 -16.41
N GLU A 21 15.11 0.34 -16.87
CA GLU A 21 16.24 0.71 -16.01
C GLU A 21 15.85 1.80 -15.01
N ILE A 22 15.05 2.79 -15.45
CA ILE A 22 14.46 3.84 -14.61
C ILE A 22 13.57 3.23 -13.52
N LYS A 23 12.69 2.29 -13.89
CA LYS A 23 11.83 1.54 -12.96
C LYS A 23 12.65 0.76 -11.93
N LYS A 24 13.63 -0.03 -12.40
CA LYS A 24 14.49 -0.83 -11.53
C LYS A 24 15.25 0.04 -10.52
N ALA A 25 15.79 1.17 -10.97
CA ALA A 25 16.53 2.09 -10.13
C ALA A 25 15.62 2.77 -9.10
N TYR A 26 14.41 3.16 -9.48
CA TYR A 26 13.40 3.67 -8.56
C TYR A 26 13.12 2.69 -7.42
N TYR A 27 12.78 1.43 -7.71
CA TYR A 27 12.47 0.45 -6.66
C TYR A 27 13.66 0.16 -5.73
N LEU A 28 14.89 0.12 -6.27
CA LEU A 28 16.10 -0.07 -5.48
C LEU A 28 16.36 1.12 -4.54
N ASN A 29 16.19 2.34 -5.04
CA ASN A 29 16.41 3.55 -4.26
C ASN A 29 15.28 3.80 -3.26
N ALA A 30 14.03 3.51 -3.62
CA ALA A 30 12.86 3.66 -2.75
C ALA A 30 13.03 2.83 -1.48
N ARG A 31 13.53 1.59 -1.61
CA ARG A 31 13.84 0.72 -0.46
C ARG A 31 15.01 1.22 0.40
N ARG A 32 15.91 2.03 -0.15
CA ARG A 32 17.10 2.57 0.54
C ARG A 32 16.80 3.89 1.24
N VAL A 33 16.03 4.77 0.61
CA VAL A 33 15.72 6.11 1.13
C VAL A 33 14.38 6.16 1.86
N HIS A 34 13.72 5.01 2.03
CA HIS A 34 12.45 4.91 2.75
C HIS A 34 12.56 5.57 4.14
N PRO A 35 11.65 6.49 4.51
CA PRO A 35 11.68 7.18 5.80
C PRO A 35 11.74 6.23 7.00
N ASP A 36 11.07 5.08 6.92
CA ASP A 36 11.03 4.09 8.01
C ASP A 36 12.38 3.41 8.28
N LYS A 37 13.29 3.37 7.29
CA LYS A 37 14.65 2.83 7.46
C LYS A 37 15.66 3.92 7.78
N ASN A 38 15.25 5.17 7.69
CA ASN A 38 16.08 6.35 7.86
C ASN A 38 15.40 7.32 8.85
N LEU A 39 14.91 6.77 9.97
CA LEU A 39 14.20 7.53 11.03
C LEU A 39 15.03 8.69 11.60
N ASP A 40 16.36 8.55 11.55
CA ASP A 40 17.33 9.53 12.03
C ASP A 40 17.64 10.61 10.96
N ASP A 41 17.23 10.42 9.71
CA ASP A 41 17.42 11.38 8.63
C ASP A 41 16.15 12.21 8.43
N PRO A 42 16.13 13.47 8.91
CA PRO A 42 14.96 14.35 8.77
C PRO A 42 14.64 14.68 7.30
N LYS A 43 15.53 14.37 6.36
CA LYS A 43 15.35 14.57 4.92
C LYS A 43 14.94 13.30 4.17
N ALA A 44 14.73 12.18 4.86
CA ALA A 44 14.36 10.93 4.19
C ALA A 44 13.03 11.06 3.43
N ALA A 45 12.04 11.74 4.00
CA ALA A 45 10.77 12.04 3.34
C ALA A 45 10.97 12.90 2.08
N ASP A 46 11.78 13.96 2.16
CA ASP A 46 12.06 14.83 1.01
C ASP A 46 12.81 14.08 -0.10
N LYS A 47 13.75 13.20 0.27
CA LYS A 47 14.48 12.34 -0.68
C LYS A 47 13.56 11.33 -1.35
N PHE A 48 12.65 10.73 -0.60
CA PHE A 48 11.67 9.78 -1.12
C PHE A 48 10.68 10.47 -2.06
N HIS A 49 10.24 11.68 -1.70
CA HIS A 49 9.38 12.50 -2.55
C HIS A 49 10.06 12.87 -3.86
N ALA A 50 11.30 13.38 -3.80
CA ALA A 50 12.08 13.72 -4.99
C ALA A 50 12.33 12.50 -5.88
N LEU A 51 12.51 11.31 -5.27
CA LEU A 51 12.64 10.05 -5.99
C LEU A 51 11.34 9.65 -6.73
N GLY A 52 10.18 9.84 -6.09
CA GLY A 52 8.87 9.60 -6.70
C GLY A 52 8.57 10.58 -7.84
N GLU A 53 8.87 11.87 -7.66
CA GLU A 53 8.73 12.89 -8.70
C GLU A 53 9.61 12.56 -9.92
N ALA A 54 10.87 12.21 -9.68
CA ALA A 54 11.80 11.81 -10.73
C ALA A 54 11.29 10.60 -11.52
N TYR A 55 10.76 9.60 -10.82
CA TYR A 55 10.17 8.42 -11.44
C TYR A 55 8.97 8.76 -12.32
N GLN A 56 8.00 9.51 -11.78
CA GLN A 56 6.77 9.88 -12.50
C GLN A 56 7.06 10.63 -13.80
N VAL A 57 8.03 11.56 -13.75
CA VAL A 57 8.42 12.34 -14.94
C VAL A 57 9.17 11.49 -15.96
N LEU A 58 10.07 10.63 -15.52
CA LEU A 58 10.94 9.87 -16.43
C LEU A 58 10.32 8.60 -17.00
N THR A 59 9.22 8.09 -16.43
CA THR A 59 8.49 6.94 -16.99
C THR A 59 7.43 7.32 -18.01
N ASP A 60 6.92 8.54 -17.98
CA ASP A 60 5.94 9.05 -18.94
C ASP A 60 6.69 9.63 -20.16
N PRO A 61 6.52 9.10 -21.39
CA PRO A 61 7.26 9.56 -22.56
C PRO A 61 7.07 11.05 -22.87
N GLU A 62 5.86 11.59 -22.70
CA GLU A 62 5.56 12.99 -22.98
C GLU A 62 6.18 13.91 -21.92
N LYS A 63 6.09 13.52 -20.64
CA LYS A 63 6.70 14.29 -19.53
C LYS A 63 8.22 14.21 -19.56
N ARG A 64 8.79 13.06 -19.89
CA ARG A 64 10.24 12.88 -20.08
C ARG A 64 10.73 13.75 -21.23
N GLU A 65 10.03 13.75 -22.36
CA GLU A 65 10.38 14.62 -23.48
C GLU A 65 10.27 16.11 -23.12
N ALA A 66 9.22 16.51 -22.40
CA ALA A 66 9.06 17.88 -21.91
C ALA A 66 10.18 18.28 -20.95
N TYR A 67 10.54 17.39 -20.02
CA TYR A 67 11.63 17.56 -19.07
C TYR A 67 12.99 17.65 -19.79
N ASP A 68 13.28 16.73 -20.72
CA ASP A 68 14.53 16.70 -21.49
C ASP A 68 14.71 17.97 -22.34
N LYS A 69 13.60 18.61 -22.76
CA LYS A 69 13.60 19.84 -23.55
C LYS A 69 13.67 21.12 -22.71
N ARG A 70 13.06 21.15 -21.52
CA ARG A 70 12.79 22.40 -20.77
C ARG A 70 13.12 22.33 -19.27
N GLY A 71 13.71 21.23 -18.81
CA GLY A 71 13.95 20.97 -17.38
C GLY A 71 12.66 20.91 -16.56
N LYS A 72 12.79 20.99 -15.23
CA LYS A 72 11.64 20.90 -14.30
C LYS A 72 10.50 21.90 -14.58
N THR A 73 10.81 23.07 -15.15
CA THR A 73 9.82 24.10 -15.50
C THR A 73 8.89 23.71 -16.66
N GLY A 74 9.21 22.66 -17.41
CA GLY A 74 8.41 22.19 -18.55
C GLY A 74 7.33 21.18 -18.21
N VAL A 75 7.33 20.64 -16.99
CA VAL A 75 6.41 19.59 -16.55
C VAL A 75 5.34 20.22 -15.66
N ILE A 76 4.06 20.05 -16.03
CA ILE A 76 2.94 20.46 -15.20
C ILE A 76 2.86 19.47 -14.02
N PRO A 77 2.85 19.92 -12.76
CA PRO A 77 2.74 19.02 -11.62
C PRO A 77 1.40 18.30 -11.65
N ASP A 78 1.39 17.04 -12.07
CA ASP A 78 0.24 16.18 -11.87
C ASP A 78 0.15 15.89 -10.38
N THR A 79 -0.82 16.47 -9.69
CA THR A 79 -1.16 16.08 -8.31
C THR A 79 -1.82 14.69 -8.26
N MET A 80 -1.64 13.87 -9.29
CA MET A 80 -1.99 12.46 -9.29
C MET A 80 -0.86 11.69 -8.62
N LEU A 81 -1.00 11.58 -7.30
CA LEU A 81 -0.22 10.67 -6.47
C LEU A 81 -0.27 9.26 -7.09
N ASP A 82 0.90 8.65 -7.32
CA ASP A 82 1.06 7.27 -7.79
C ASP A 82 0.22 6.33 -6.90
N PRO A 83 -0.63 5.44 -7.44
CA PRO A 83 -1.45 4.52 -6.65
C PRO A 83 -0.64 3.71 -5.64
N THR A 84 0.61 3.35 -5.97
CA THR A 84 1.52 2.63 -5.05
C THR A 84 2.05 3.53 -3.93
N ALA A 85 2.33 4.80 -4.22
CA ALA A 85 2.69 5.83 -3.24
C ALA A 85 1.50 6.22 -2.35
N VAL A 86 0.30 6.47 -2.92
CA VAL A 86 -0.95 6.67 -2.18
C VAL A 86 -1.22 5.48 -1.27
N PHE A 87 -0.94 4.28 -1.75
CA PHE A 87 -1.13 3.04 -1.02
C PHE A 87 -0.17 2.88 0.16
N GLY A 88 1.13 3.06 -0.05
CA GLY A 88 2.12 3.05 1.04
C GLY A 88 1.84 4.14 2.08
N MET A 89 1.40 5.30 1.61
CA MET A 89 0.99 6.44 2.44
C MET A 89 -0.28 6.14 3.24
N LEU A 90 -1.34 5.59 2.62
CA LEU A 90 -2.64 5.32 3.26
C LEU A 90 -2.62 4.12 4.22
N PHE A 91 -1.81 3.10 3.94
CA PHE A 91 -1.93 1.79 4.60
C PHE A 91 -0.65 1.29 5.28
N GLY A 92 0.49 1.98 5.14
CA GLY A 92 1.74 1.62 5.83
C GLY A 92 2.19 0.19 5.51
N SER A 93 2.44 -0.07 4.22
CA SER A 93 2.51 -1.42 3.63
C SER A 93 3.42 -2.43 4.35
N ASP A 94 4.52 -1.98 4.94
CA ASP A 94 5.54 -2.88 5.50
C ASP A 94 5.13 -3.42 6.88
N PHE A 95 4.38 -2.66 7.68
CA PHE A 95 3.94 -3.10 9.02
C PHE A 95 2.85 -4.15 8.96
N PHE A 96 2.01 -4.09 7.92
CA PHE A 96 0.90 -5.02 7.72
C PHE A 96 1.23 -6.14 6.74
N GLU A 97 2.42 -6.16 6.12
CA GLU A 97 2.78 -7.16 5.11
C GLU A 97 2.66 -8.60 5.63
N ASP A 98 3.06 -8.85 6.88
CA ASP A 98 2.95 -10.16 7.52
C ASP A 98 1.51 -10.57 7.89
N TYR A 99 0.53 -9.70 7.66
CA TYR A 99 -0.89 -9.92 7.94
C TYR A 99 -1.72 -9.98 6.69
N VAL A 100 -1.54 -9.01 5.81
CA VAL A 100 -2.36 -8.84 4.60
C VAL A 100 -1.55 -9.05 3.33
N GLY A 101 -0.23 -9.13 3.40
CA GLY A 101 0.65 -9.21 2.22
C GLY A 101 0.57 -7.95 1.34
N GLN A 102 1.23 -7.99 0.20
CA GLN A 102 1.10 -6.93 -0.80
C GLN A 102 -0.30 -6.99 -1.42
N LEU A 103 -1.07 -5.90 -1.34
CA LEU A 103 -2.46 -5.90 -1.85
C LEU A 103 -2.48 -5.99 -3.38
N ALA A 104 -3.53 -6.63 -3.91
CA ALA A 104 -3.64 -6.99 -5.33
C ALA A 104 -3.54 -5.80 -6.31
N MET A 105 -3.98 -4.61 -5.91
CA MET A 105 -3.91 -3.41 -6.76
C MET A 105 -2.48 -2.91 -6.99
N ALA A 106 -1.60 -3.01 -5.99
CA ALA A 106 -0.18 -2.68 -6.18
C ALA A 106 0.50 -3.65 -7.17
N THR A 107 0.02 -4.90 -7.21
CA THR A 107 0.48 -5.93 -8.16
C THR A 107 -0.06 -5.66 -9.57
N LEU A 108 -1.32 -5.26 -9.71
CA LEU A 108 -1.92 -4.89 -11.00
C LEU A 108 -1.19 -3.73 -11.67
N SER A 109 -0.88 -2.67 -10.93
CA SER A 109 -0.07 -1.56 -11.44
C SER A 109 1.35 -2.02 -11.83
N ALA A 110 1.92 -3.02 -11.17
CA ALA A 110 3.22 -3.58 -11.58
C ALA A 110 3.11 -4.42 -12.87
N ILE A 111 1.99 -5.11 -13.12
CA ILE A 111 1.82 -5.97 -14.30
C ILE A 111 1.39 -5.16 -15.54
N GLU A 112 0.49 -4.16 -15.41
CA GLU A 112 0.10 -3.27 -16.53
C GLU A 112 1.29 -2.49 -17.10
N VAL A 113 2.32 -2.29 -16.29
CA VAL A 113 3.55 -1.56 -16.60
C VAL A 113 4.55 -2.40 -17.43
N GLU A 114 4.31 -3.72 -17.59
CA GLU A 114 5.09 -4.64 -18.43
C GLU A 114 4.43 -4.95 -19.79
N SER A 115 3.18 -4.55 -20.02
CA SER A 115 2.40 -4.94 -21.20
C SER A 115 2.37 -3.86 -22.29
N ASP A 116 3.53 -3.53 -22.85
CA ASP A 116 3.62 -2.70 -24.07
C ASP A 116 3.63 -3.56 -25.36
N SER A 117 3.09 -4.79 -25.27
CA SER A 117 3.16 -5.77 -26.35
C SER A 117 1.85 -5.87 -27.13
N LEU A 118 1.96 -5.73 -28.47
CA LEU A 118 0.97 -6.01 -29.51
C LEU A 118 0.55 -7.50 -29.56
N LEU A 119 0.13 -8.07 -28.43
CA LEU A 119 -0.48 -9.40 -28.36
C LEU A 119 -1.99 -9.30 -28.59
N ASP A 120 -2.58 -10.37 -29.12
CA ASP A 120 -4.03 -10.58 -29.13
C ASP A 120 -4.61 -10.30 -27.73
N GLU A 121 -5.59 -9.38 -27.64
CA GLU A 121 -6.12 -8.88 -26.37
C GLU A 121 -6.59 -10.00 -25.45
N GLU A 122 -7.08 -11.10 -26.03
CA GLU A 122 -7.56 -12.25 -25.28
C GLU A 122 -6.43 -13.06 -24.64
N ALA A 123 -5.33 -13.28 -25.36
CA ALA A 123 -4.14 -13.94 -24.83
C ALA A 123 -3.47 -13.09 -23.73
N HIS A 124 -3.49 -11.77 -23.88
CA HIS A 124 -2.99 -10.85 -22.87
C HIS A 124 -3.82 -10.88 -21.58
N ARG A 125 -5.15 -10.77 -21.68
CA ARG A 125 -6.06 -10.85 -20.53
C ARG A 125 -5.88 -12.17 -19.78
N LYS A 126 -5.81 -13.28 -20.50
CA LYS A 126 -5.60 -14.60 -19.89
C LYS A 126 -4.27 -14.70 -19.14
N LYS A 127 -3.17 -14.19 -19.73
CA LYS A 127 -1.85 -14.18 -19.07
C LYS A 127 -1.82 -13.28 -17.84
N LEU A 128 -2.50 -12.13 -17.90
CA LEU A 128 -2.67 -11.24 -16.75
C LEU A 128 -3.42 -11.95 -15.62
N GLU A 129 -4.54 -12.61 -15.93
CA GLU A 129 -5.31 -13.40 -14.96
C GLU A 129 -4.48 -14.52 -14.33
N GLU A 130 -3.74 -15.28 -15.13
CA GLU A 130 -2.86 -16.36 -14.65
C GLU A 130 -1.77 -15.81 -13.71
N ASN A 131 -1.13 -14.69 -14.08
CA ASN A 131 -0.13 -14.03 -13.25
C ASN A 131 -0.74 -13.53 -11.93
N MET A 132 -1.91 -12.89 -11.98
CA MET A 132 -2.60 -12.42 -10.78
C MET A 132 -2.95 -13.56 -9.83
N GLN A 133 -3.48 -14.67 -10.36
CA GLN A 133 -3.77 -15.85 -9.56
C GLN A 133 -2.52 -16.44 -8.93
N ALA A 134 -1.40 -16.48 -9.66
CA ALA A 134 -0.13 -16.96 -9.13
C ALA A 134 0.39 -16.06 -8.00
N PHE A 135 0.32 -14.74 -8.16
CA PHE A 135 0.71 -13.79 -7.11
C PHE A 135 -0.19 -13.90 -5.88
N GLN A 136 -1.50 -13.96 -6.07
CA GLN A 136 -2.45 -14.11 -4.96
C GLN A 136 -2.20 -15.42 -4.20
N LYS A 137 -1.94 -16.52 -4.92
CA LYS A 137 -1.60 -17.79 -4.31
C LYS A 137 -0.30 -17.71 -3.51
N GLN A 138 0.76 -17.12 -4.07
CA GLN A 138 2.03 -16.94 -3.37
C GLN A 138 1.89 -16.09 -2.11
N ARG A 139 1.07 -15.04 -2.18
CA ARG A 139 0.72 -14.19 -1.04
C ARG A 139 0.03 -14.99 0.05
N GLU A 140 -1.00 -15.76 -0.30
CA GLU A 140 -1.72 -16.61 0.65
C GLU A 140 -0.80 -17.67 1.27
N ASP A 141 0.01 -18.37 0.47
CA ASP A 141 0.96 -19.39 0.94
C ASP A 141 1.93 -18.80 1.99
N LYS A 142 2.45 -17.59 1.74
CA LYS A 142 3.32 -16.87 2.69
C LYS A 142 2.58 -16.56 4.00
N LEU A 143 1.38 -16.02 3.91
CA LEU A 143 0.58 -15.63 5.08
C LEU A 143 0.11 -16.84 5.89
N ILE A 144 -0.20 -17.96 5.24
CA ILE A 144 -0.52 -19.24 5.88
C ILE A 144 0.63 -19.70 6.77
N GLU A 145 1.86 -19.71 6.25
CA GLU A 145 3.03 -20.12 7.02
C GLU A 145 3.33 -19.16 8.18
N ILE A 146 3.21 -17.84 7.96
CA ILE A 146 3.35 -16.85 9.03
C ILE A 146 2.31 -17.09 10.13
N LEU A 147 1.04 -17.30 9.79
CA LEU A 147 -0.01 -17.51 10.77
C LEU A 147 0.17 -18.83 11.53
N LYS A 148 0.58 -19.92 10.86
CA LYS A 148 0.93 -21.18 11.54
C LYS A 148 2.02 -20.96 12.58
N ASN A 149 3.11 -20.30 12.19
CA ASN A 149 4.25 -20.02 13.09
C ASN A 149 3.85 -19.16 14.28
N ARG A 150 3.00 -18.14 14.07
CA ARG A 150 2.48 -17.27 15.13
C ARG A 150 1.55 -18.00 16.10
N LEU A 151 0.80 -19.00 15.63
CA LEU A 151 -0.07 -19.83 16.47
C LEU A 151 0.67 -20.96 17.18
N GLN A 152 1.87 -21.32 16.73
CA GLN A 152 2.64 -22.45 17.23
C GLN A 152 2.89 -22.41 18.76
N PRO A 153 3.30 -21.27 19.38
CA PRO A 153 3.46 -21.20 20.83
C PRO A 153 2.17 -21.49 21.60
N PHE A 154 1.01 -21.09 21.06
CA PHE A 154 -0.28 -21.40 21.66
C PHE A 154 -0.59 -22.90 21.60
N VAL A 155 -0.29 -23.54 20.46
CA VAL A 155 -0.44 -24.99 20.27
C VAL A 155 0.47 -25.77 21.22
N GLU A 156 1.68 -25.29 21.47
CA GLU A 156 2.67 -25.90 22.37
C GLU A 156 2.39 -25.64 23.87
N GLY A 157 1.31 -24.91 24.19
CA GLY A 157 0.93 -24.59 25.56
C GLY A 157 1.67 -23.38 26.16
N GLN A 158 2.54 -22.71 25.41
CA GLN A 158 3.21 -21.45 25.78
C GLN A 158 2.26 -20.24 25.70
N THR A 159 1.08 -20.37 26.31
CA THR A 159 -0.02 -19.41 26.20
C THR A 159 0.37 -18.01 26.70
N ASN A 160 1.19 -17.92 27.75
CA ASN A 160 1.63 -16.63 28.29
C ASN A 160 2.53 -15.87 27.32
N GLU A 161 3.50 -16.57 26.70
CA GLU A 161 4.42 -15.99 25.72
C GLU A 161 3.66 -15.53 24.48
N PHE A 162 2.76 -16.37 23.97
CA PHE A 162 1.85 -16.02 22.89
C PHE A 162 1.04 -14.74 23.18
N ILE A 163 0.43 -14.66 24.37
CA ILE A 163 -0.36 -13.47 24.75
C ILE A 163 0.53 -12.23 24.88
N GLN A 164 1.72 -12.35 25.46
CA GLN A 164 2.64 -11.22 25.60
C GLN A 164 3.09 -10.68 24.24
N TRP A 165 3.49 -11.58 23.34
CA TRP A 165 3.82 -11.22 21.96
C TRP A 165 2.63 -10.54 21.27
N ALA A 166 1.46 -11.16 21.28
CA ALA A 166 0.27 -10.63 20.62
C ALA A 166 -0.13 -9.24 21.12
N ASN A 167 0.04 -8.95 22.42
CA ASN A 167 -0.21 -7.62 22.98
C ASN A 167 0.86 -6.59 22.57
N SER A 168 2.13 -6.99 22.46
CA SER A 168 3.18 -6.09 21.95
C SER A 168 2.89 -5.74 20.50
N GLU A 169 2.68 -6.78 19.69
CA GLU A 169 2.40 -6.68 18.26
C GLU A 169 1.19 -5.78 17.98
N ALA A 170 0.06 -6.00 18.67
CA ALA A 170 -1.13 -5.18 18.50
C ALA A 170 -0.91 -3.71 18.86
N ARG A 171 -0.05 -3.42 19.86
CA ARG A 171 0.32 -2.04 20.21
C ARG A 171 1.23 -1.41 19.16
N ASP A 172 2.16 -2.17 18.62
CA ASP A 172 3.13 -1.66 17.63
C ASP A 172 2.43 -1.36 16.30
N LEU A 173 1.54 -2.25 15.84
CA LEU A 173 0.67 -2.01 14.69
C LEU A 173 -0.24 -0.78 14.88
N SER A 174 -0.82 -0.63 16.07
CA SER A 174 -1.66 0.54 16.38
C SER A 174 -0.88 1.85 16.34
N LYS A 175 0.39 1.86 16.77
CA LYS A 175 1.26 3.05 16.68
C LYS A 175 1.66 3.33 15.25
N ALA A 176 2.05 2.30 14.50
CA ALA A 176 2.44 2.43 13.10
C ALA A 176 1.31 3.07 12.28
N GLY A 177 0.07 2.59 12.43
CA GLY A 177 -1.09 3.17 11.76
C GLY A 177 -1.34 4.64 12.13
N ALA A 178 -1.11 5.04 13.40
CA ALA A 178 -1.25 6.43 13.82
C ALA A 178 -0.17 7.35 13.21
N VAL A 179 1.07 6.86 13.09
CA VAL A 179 2.18 7.61 12.46
C VAL A 179 1.91 7.81 10.97
N SER A 180 1.49 6.77 10.25
CA SER A 180 1.13 6.89 8.83
C SER A 180 -0.01 7.91 8.63
N LEU A 181 -1.03 7.90 9.49
CA LEU A 181 -2.12 8.88 9.42
C LEU A 181 -1.66 10.33 9.57
N ILE A 182 -0.72 10.60 10.48
CA ILE A 182 -0.17 11.94 10.69
C ILE A 182 0.63 12.39 9.45
N GLN A 183 1.44 11.50 8.89
CA GLN A 183 2.22 11.77 7.67
C GLN A 183 1.30 12.11 6.47
N ILE A 184 0.24 11.31 6.25
CA ILE A 184 -0.77 11.59 5.21
C ILE A 184 -1.37 12.99 5.40
N GLN A 185 -1.76 13.32 6.65
CA GLN A 185 -2.41 14.60 6.94
C GLN A 185 -1.48 15.79 6.68
N ASP A 186 -0.21 15.67 7.03
CA ASP A 186 0.78 16.73 6.82
C ASP A 186 1.12 16.89 5.32
N GLU A 187 1.20 15.81 4.56
CA GLU A 187 1.40 15.86 3.11
C GLU A 187 0.20 16.46 2.37
N LEU A 188 -1.02 16.05 2.72
CA LEU A 188 -2.25 16.67 2.17
C LEU A 188 -2.33 18.17 2.49
N ARG A 189 -1.88 18.60 3.68
CA ARG A 189 -1.82 20.03 4.03
C ARG A 189 -0.81 20.81 3.20
N ARG A 190 0.35 20.22 2.90
CA ARG A 190 1.38 20.85 2.04
C ARG A 190 0.90 21.02 0.61
N LEU A 191 0.23 20.01 0.05
CA LEU A 191 -0.31 20.06 -1.31
C LEU A 191 -1.40 21.14 -1.49
N ASN A 192 -2.22 21.38 -0.46
CA ASN A 192 -3.27 22.40 -0.52
C ASN A 192 -2.74 23.84 -0.43
N GLN A 193 -1.50 24.09 -0.01
CA GLN A 193 -0.93 25.43 0.16
C GLN A 193 -0.26 25.98 -1.12
N GLY A 194 -0.07 25.16 -2.16
CA GLY A 194 0.68 25.53 -3.37
C GLY A 194 -0.15 25.74 -4.65
N ALA A 195 -1.48 25.62 -4.59
CA ALA A 195 -2.33 25.68 -5.78
C ALA A 195 -3.05 27.04 -5.90
N ASP A 196 -2.55 27.92 -6.75
CA ASP A 196 -3.38 28.97 -7.37
C ASP A 196 -4.41 28.27 -8.28
N ARG A 197 -5.70 28.35 -7.92
CA ARG A 197 -6.78 27.51 -8.49
C ARG A 197 -7.57 28.24 -9.58
N GLU A 198 -7.67 27.65 -10.78
CA GLU A 198 -8.86 27.80 -11.64
C GLU A 198 -10.01 26.94 -11.07
N GLU A 199 -10.95 27.61 -10.42
CA GLU A 199 -11.88 27.05 -9.43
C GLU A 199 -12.91 26.03 -9.98
N ASN A 200 -13.19 26.03 -11.29
CA ASN A 200 -14.28 25.21 -11.87
C ASN A 200 -13.83 23.83 -12.38
N ILE A 201 -12.61 23.69 -12.91
CA ILE A 201 -12.08 22.38 -13.36
C ILE A 201 -11.64 21.55 -12.16
N LEU A 202 -11.07 22.21 -11.15
CA LEU A 202 -10.62 21.57 -9.92
C LEU A 202 -11.77 20.95 -9.13
N LYS A 203 -12.94 21.60 -9.06
CA LYS A 203 -14.10 21.06 -8.32
C LYS A 203 -14.63 19.75 -8.90
N ALA A 204 -14.72 19.65 -10.23
CA ALA A 204 -15.13 18.42 -10.92
C ALA A 204 -14.07 17.30 -10.83
N LEU A 205 -12.78 17.66 -10.77
CA LEU A 205 -11.70 16.73 -10.47
C LEU A 205 -11.71 16.27 -9.01
N GLU A 206 -12.04 17.16 -8.07
CA GLU A 206 -12.10 16.90 -6.63
C GLU A 206 -13.27 15.96 -6.28
N GLU A 207 -14.44 16.12 -6.92
CA GLU A 207 -15.58 15.19 -6.79
C GLU A 207 -15.26 13.79 -7.37
N LYS A 208 -14.57 13.72 -8.51
CA LYS A 208 -14.14 12.44 -9.11
C LYS A 208 -13.04 11.76 -8.29
N LYS A 209 -12.17 12.54 -7.64
CA LYS A 209 -11.12 12.05 -6.75
C LYS A 209 -11.71 11.32 -5.54
N ASP A 210 -12.74 11.87 -4.91
CA ASP A 210 -13.38 11.22 -3.76
C ASP A 210 -14.05 9.90 -4.16
N ALA A 211 -14.75 9.86 -5.29
CA ALA A 211 -15.35 8.64 -5.81
C ALA A 211 -14.29 7.57 -6.15
N MET A 212 -13.16 7.98 -6.75
CA MET A 212 -12.04 7.11 -7.05
C MET A 212 -11.40 6.54 -5.78
N LEU A 213 -11.14 7.38 -4.77
CA LEU A 213 -10.60 6.96 -3.48
C LEU A 213 -11.54 6.01 -2.75
N GLN A 214 -12.85 6.26 -2.78
CA GLN A 214 -13.84 5.34 -2.21
C GLN A 214 -13.82 3.98 -2.93
N SER A 215 -13.67 3.97 -4.25
CA SER A 215 -13.62 2.74 -5.04
C SER A 215 -12.36 1.93 -4.72
N LEU A 216 -11.20 2.59 -4.70
CA LEU A 216 -9.92 1.99 -4.30
C LEU A 216 -9.98 1.42 -2.87
N TRP A 217 -10.61 2.15 -1.94
CA TRP A 217 -10.83 1.67 -0.58
C TRP A 217 -11.67 0.39 -0.55
N GLN A 218 -12.82 0.36 -1.26
CA GLN A 218 -13.68 -0.82 -1.28
C GLN A 218 -12.97 -2.05 -1.85
N ILE A 219 -12.21 -1.85 -2.93
CA ILE A 219 -11.39 -2.91 -3.54
C ILE A 219 -10.39 -3.47 -2.53
N ASN A 220 -9.65 -2.60 -1.82
CA ASN A 220 -8.68 -3.03 -0.84
C ASN A 220 -9.33 -3.74 0.36
N VAL A 221 -10.50 -3.28 0.83
CA VAL A 221 -11.23 -3.96 1.91
C VAL A 221 -11.59 -5.39 1.49
N VAL A 222 -12.17 -5.55 0.29
CA VAL A 222 -12.54 -6.87 -0.23
C VAL A 222 -11.31 -7.77 -0.39
N ASP A 223 -10.21 -7.23 -0.91
CA ASP A 223 -8.94 -7.95 -1.06
C ASP A 223 -8.39 -8.43 0.29
N ILE A 224 -8.34 -7.56 1.29
CA ILE A 224 -7.88 -7.90 2.65
C ILE A 224 -8.79 -8.96 3.27
N GLU A 225 -10.11 -8.75 3.25
CA GLU A 225 -11.07 -9.66 3.90
C GLU A 225 -11.04 -11.05 3.28
N SER A 226 -11.04 -11.12 1.95
CA SER A 226 -10.97 -12.40 1.22
C SER A 226 -9.65 -13.13 1.48
N THR A 227 -8.51 -12.43 1.40
CA THR A 227 -7.19 -13.00 1.68
C THR A 227 -7.11 -13.53 3.11
N LEU A 228 -7.49 -12.73 4.11
CA LEU A 228 -7.47 -13.15 5.51
C LEU A 228 -8.40 -14.34 5.76
N SER A 229 -9.58 -14.35 5.14
CA SER A 229 -10.53 -15.45 5.25
C SER A 229 -9.94 -16.75 4.70
N ASN A 230 -9.35 -16.71 3.49
CA ASN A 230 -8.70 -17.86 2.86
C ASN A 230 -7.55 -18.40 3.70
N VAL A 231 -6.64 -17.51 4.12
CA VAL A 231 -5.49 -17.85 4.98
C VAL A 231 -5.96 -18.53 6.28
N CYS A 232 -6.95 -17.96 6.96
CA CYS A 232 -7.49 -18.55 8.18
C CYS A 232 -8.11 -19.93 7.93
N LEU A 233 -8.87 -20.09 6.83
CA LEU A 233 -9.49 -21.36 6.47
C LEU A 233 -8.44 -22.44 6.18
N GLU A 234 -7.39 -22.13 5.42
CA GLU A 234 -6.32 -23.07 5.10
C GLU A 234 -5.53 -23.50 6.35
N VAL A 235 -5.26 -22.58 7.27
CA VAL A 235 -4.61 -22.91 8.56
C VAL A 235 -5.46 -23.84 9.42
N LEU A 236 -6.80 -23.70 9.36
CA LEU A 236 -7.76 -24.50 10.12
C LEU A 236 -8.19 -25.80 9.42
N ARG A 237 -7.85 -25.97 8.13
CA ARG A 237 -8.14 -27.17 7.32
C ARG A 237 -6.87 -27.95 6.96
N ASP A 238 -5.75 -27.61 7.57
CA ASP A 238 -4.45 -28.24 7.34
C ASP A 238 -4.50 -29.75 7.63
N ALA A 239 -4.51 -30.54 6.56
CA ALA A 239 -4.60 -32.00 6.63
C ALA A 239 -3.31 -32.67 7.15
N SER A 240 -2.21 -31.90 7.33
CA SER A 240 -0.93 -32.43 7.80
C SER A 240 -0.83 -32.57 9.33
N VAL A 241 -1.81 -32.05 10.07
CA VAL A 241 -1.79 -32.04 11.54
C VAL A 241 -3.01 -32.74 12.15
N SER A 242 -2.95 -33.07 13.44
CA SER A 242 -4.05 -33.72 14.14
C SER A 242 -5.24 -32.77 14.38
N GLU A 243 -6.44 -33.34 14.55
CA GLU A 243 -7.64 -32.57 14.91
C GLU A 243 -7.44 -31.74 16.20
N GLU A 244 -6.69 -32.26 17.17
CA GLU A 244 -6.35 -31.54 18.39
C GLU A 244 -5.54 -30.27 18.10
N VAL A 245 -4.56 -30.33 17.19
CA VAL A 245 -3.79 -29.16 16.76
C VAL A 245 -4.69 -28.15 16.06
N LEU A 246 -5.62 -28.59 15.21
CA LEU A 246 -6.57 -27.70 14.54
C LEU A 246 -7.48 -26.97 15.55
N VAL A 247 -7.95 -27.67 16.58
CA VAL A 247 -8.75 -27.08 17.67
C VAL A 247 -7.92 -26.06 18.46
N LEU A 248 -6.65 -26.34 18.73
CA LEU A 248 -5.74 -25.40 19.40
C LEU A 248 -5.45 -24.17 18.54
N ARG A 249 -5.21 -24.34 17.23
CA ARG A 249 -5.07 -23.23 16.27
C ARG A 249 -6.32 -22.35 16.27
N ALA A 250 -7.53 -22.93 16.22
CA ALA A 250 -8.78 -22.18 16.28
C ALA A 250 -8.92 -21.35 17.57
N LYS A 251 -8.57 -21.95 18.72
CA LYS A 251 -8.57 -21.26 20.02
C LYS A 251 -7.53 -20.13 20.07
N GLY A 252 -6.32 -20.38 19.58
CA GLY A 252 -5.24 -19.39 19.51
C GLY A 252 -5.61 -18.23 18.60
N MET A 253 -6.17 -18.52 17.42
CA MET A 253 -6.63 -17.52 16.46
C MET A 253 -7.77 -16.65 17.04
N LYS A 254 -8.73 -17.26 17.73
CA LYS A 254 -9.78 -16.51 18.47
C LYS A 254 -9.18 -15.60 19.54
N LYS A 255 -8.17 -16.07 20.27
CA LYS A 255 -7.47 -15.28 21.29
C LYS A 255 -6.70 -14.11 20.67
N LEU A 256 -6.00 -14.35 19.55
CA LEU A 256 -5.29 -13.32 18.78
C LEU A 256 -6.25 -12.22 18.32
N GLY A 257 -7.36 -12.61 17.69
CA GLY A 257 -8.39 -11.68 17.23
C GLY A 257 -8.96 -10.82 18.37
N ALA A 258 -9.21 -11.40 19.54
CA ALA A 258 -9.68 -10.66 20.70
C ALA A 258 -8.65 -9.63 21.22
N ILE A 259 -7.35 -9.97 21.20
CA ILE A 259 -6.27 -9.04 21.58
C ILE A 259 -6.20 -7.87 20.59
N PHE A 260 -6.22 -8.18 19.29
CA PHE A 260 -6.14 -7.16 18.23
C PHE A 260 -7.35 -6.22 18.25
N GLN A 261 -8.56 -6.76 18.49
CA GLN A 261 -9.76 -5.95 18.69
C GLN A 261 -9.68 -5.08 19.94
N GLY A 262 -9.07 -5.59 21.02
CA GLY A 262 -8.89 -4.89 22.29
C GLY A 262 -7.84 -3.77 22.25
N ALA A 263 -6.90 -3.82 21.30
CA ALA A 263 -5.92 -2.75 21.07
C ALA A 263 -6.51 -1.47 20.45
N LYS A 264 -7.84 -1.44 20.19
CA LYS A 264 -8.55 -0.23 19.77
C LYS A 264 -8.49 0.87 20.84
N SER A 265 -7.50 1.74 20.75
CA SER A 265 -7.63 3.14 21.18
C SER A 265 -6.90 4.09 20.22
N ALA A 266 -7.63 5.12 19.78
CA ALA A 266 -7.30 6.24 18.88
C ALA A 266 -7.78 6.21 17.41
N TYR A 267 -8.53 5.19 16.96
CA TYR A 267 -9.32 5.32 15.71
C TYR A 267 -10.80 5.56 16.05
N SER A 268 -11.21 6.83 16.09
CA SER A 268 -12.62 7.21 16.01
C SER A 268 -13.04 7.15 14.54
N ARG A 269 -14.26 6.70 14.25
CA ARG A 269 -14.90 6.83 12.93
C ARG A 269 -14.89 8.28 12.41
N GLU A 270 -14.70 9.27 13.29
CA GLU A 270 -14.56 10.69 12.96
C GLU A 270 -13.20 11.05 12.32
N ASN A 271 -12.13 10.28 12.58
CA ASN A 271 -10.82 10.47 11.97
C ASN A 271 -10.63 9.62 10.70
N SER A 272 -11.69 8.92 10.29
CA SER A 272 -11.76 8.23 9.01
C SER A 272 -11.77 9.24 7.88
N LEU A 273 -10.99 9.00 6.83
CA LEU A 273 -11.07 9.76 5.56
C LEU A 273 -12.47 9.67 4.90
N ARG A 274 -13.34 8.83 5.44
CA ARG A 274 -14.77 8.77 5.09
C ARG A 274 -15.59 9.56 6.11
N ARG A 275 -16.09 10.74 5.72
CA ARG A 275 -17.34 11.26 6.30
C ARG A 275 -18.48 10.41 5.77
N VAL A 276 -18.95 9.47 6.58
CA VAL A 276 -20.25 8.84 6.31
C VAL A 276 -21.28 9.89 6.67
N ASN A 277 -22.07 10.35 5.70
CA ASN A 277 -23.28 11.11 5.99
C ASN A 277 -24.16 10.20 6.85
N VAL A 278 -24.23 10.51 8.15
CA VAL A 278 -25.24 9.95 9.03
C VAL A 278 -26.53 10.63 8.60
N GLU A 279 -27.25 10.01 7.68
CA GLU A 279 -28.67 10.33 7.53
C GLU A 279 -29.32 10.04 8.88
N THR A 280 -29.96 11.08 9.37
CA THR A 280 -30.68 11.17 10.63
C THR A 280 -31.77 10.11 10.69
N GLU A 281 -31.51 8.97 11.33
CA GLU A 281 -32.57 8.18 11.97
C GLU A 281 -32.88 8.79 13.34
N THR A 282 -33.52 9.96 13.29
CA THR A 282 -34.35 10.47 14.39
C THR A 282 -35.69 10.89 13.79
N ALA A 283 -36.59 9.95 13.61
CA ALA A 283 -38.05 10.17 13.67
C ALA A 283 -38.78 8.85 13.49
N GLY A 284 -39.45 8.39 14.54
CA GLY A 284 -40.34 7.23 14.45
C GLY A 284 -40.65 6.64 15.82
N SER A 285 -41.25 7.47 16.68
CA SER A 285 -41.98 7.03 17.88
C SER A 285 -43.08 6.02 17.54
#